data_AF-A0A6G7XZ38-F1
#
_entry.id   AF-A0A6G7XZ38-F1
#
_cell.length_a   1.000
_cell.length_b   1.000
_cell.length_c   1.000
_cell.angle_alpha   90.00
_cell.angle_beta   90.00
_cell.angle_gamma   90.00
#
_symmetry.space_group_name_H-M   'P 1'
#
loop_
_entity.id
_entity.type
_entity.pdbx_description
1 polymer ?
#
loop_
_entity_poly.entity_id
_entity_poly.type
_entity_poly.pdbx_seq_one_letter_code
_entity_poly.pdbx_strand_id
1 'polypeptide(L)'
;MGYAFAFDRLIDLQSINDGERLSFRYIRRMGDFVVSDDTQMSLFTFSGIMDHPESPFASIYQSYLDWDWTLLKVINTRTQITHNNKSWLLEESRMIVSRAPGITCMNALGSGVMGTIENRINDSKGCGCVMRIAPIALYYSHDTTYSIHEISTLCVCASAITHGHDLSMLASYHLGSLLARMVRVP
;
A
#
# COMPACT_ATOMS: atom_id res chain seq x y z
N MET A 1 7.91 -7.73 9.95
CA MET A 1 8.15 -8.06 11.38
C MET A 1 7.08 -7.47 12.29
N GLY A 2 6.72 -6.18 12.14
CA GLY A 2 5.74 -5.52 13.02
C GLY A 2 4.32 -6.10 13.00
N TYR A 3 3.87 -6.67 11.87
CA TYR A 3 2.53 -7.29 11.75
C TYR A 3 2.22 -8.31 12.86
N ALA A 4 3.19 -9.14 13.26
CA ALA A 4 2.98 -10.18 14.27
C ALA A 4 2.71 -9.63 15.69
N PHE A 5 2.93 -8.34 15.90
CA PHE A 5 2.80 -7.64 17.17
C PHE A 5 1.92 -6.38 17.03
N ALA A 6 1.25 -6.21 15.89
CA ALA A 6 0.36 -5.08 15.67
C ALA A 6 -0.76 -5.15 16.72
N PHE A 7 -1.02 -4.03 17.39
CA PHE A 7 -2.03 -3.86 18.46
C PHE A 7 -1.67 -4.41 19.85
N ASP A 8 -0.49 -5.01 20.03
CA ASP A 8 0.05 -5.30 21.37
C ASP A 8 0.54 -4.00 22.04
N ARG A 9 0.33 -3.87 23.36
CA ARG A 9 0.86 -2.71 24.09
C ARG A 9 2.35 -2.87 24.32
N LEU A 10 3.07 -1.75 24.29
CA LEU A 10 4.52 -1.73 24.54
C LEU A 10 4.92 -2.39 25.87
N ILE A 11 4.10 -2.24 26.91
CA ILE A 11 4.30 -2.86 28.23
C ILE A 11 4.19 -4.39 28.14
N ASP A 12 3.23 -4.88 27.35
CA ASP A 12 3.03 -6.31 27.12
C ASP A 12 4.22 -6.88 26.33
N LEU A 13 4.80 -6.11 25.40
CA LEU A 13 6.01 -6.47 24.66
C LEU A 13 7.30 -6.43 25.53
N GLN A 14 7.39 -5.52 26.50
CA GLN A 14 8.55 -5.39 27.40
C GLN A 14 8.60 -6.47 28.49
N SER A 15 7.45 -6.99 28.92
CA SER A 15 7.37 -8.11 29.86
C SER A 15 7.80 -9.46 29.26
N ILE A 16 7.88 -9.52 27.92
CA ILE A 16 8.29 -10.72 27.17
C ILE A 16 9.78 -10.59 26.86
N ASN A 17 10.59 -10.97 27.82
CA ASN A 17 12.04 -10.91 27.74
C ASN A 17 12.58 -12.11 26.98
N ASP A 18 12.48 -12.12 25.65
CA ASP A 18 13.19 -13.10 24.80
C ASP A 18 13.48 -12.52 23.41
N GLY A 19 14.74 -12.13 23.19
CA GLY A 19 15.25 -11.53 21.95
C GLY A 19 15.14 -12.40 20.68
N GLU A 20 14.52 -13.58 20.75
CA GLU A 20 14.26 -14.42 19.57
C GLU A 20 13.10 -13.90 18.70
N ARG A 21 12.05 -13.32 19.29
CA ARG A 21 10.78 -13.03 18.58
C ARG A 21 10.87 -11.89 17.56
N LEU A 22 11.80 -10.95 17.76
CA LEU A 22 12.08 -9.84 16.84
C LEU A 22 13.11 -10.18 15.78
N SER A 23 13.67 -11.39 15.80
CA SER A 23 14.65 -11.81 14.81
C SER A 23 13.98 -12.26 13.52
N PHE A 24 14.58 -11.91 12.38
CA PHE A 24 14.26 -12.49 11.07
C PHE A 24 14.16 -14.04 11.10
N ARG A 25 14.87 -14.69 12.05
CA ARG A 25 14.87 -16.14 12.25
C ARG A 25 13.53 -16.68 12.80
N TYR A 26 12.81 -15.93 13.65
CA TYR A 26 11.50 -16.36 14.17
C TYR A 26 10.43 -16.36 13.08
N ILE A 27 10.40 -15.32 12.26
CA ILE A 27 9.48 -15.21 11.11
C ILE A 27 9.81 -16.27 10.05
N ARG A 28 11.09 -16.59 9.83
CA ARG A 28 11.52 -17.66 8.93
C ARG A 28 11.13 -19.06 9.39
N ARG A 29 11.02 -19.30 10.71
CA ARG A 29 10.58 -20.59 11.29
C ARG A 29 9.09 -20.87 11.11
N MET A 30 8.26 -19.84 10.82
CA MET A 30 6.82 -19.98 10.54
C MET A 30 6.51 -20.53 9.14
N GLY A 31 7.53 -20.88 8.34
CA GLY A 31 7.37 -21.57 7.05
C GLY A 31 7.08 -20.68 5.85
N ASP A 32 6.26 -19.63 6.02
CA ASP A 32 5.88 -18.70 4.95
C ASP A 32 6.18 -17.24 5.29
N PHE A 33 6.58 -16.44 4.29
CA PHE A 33 6.72 -14.98 4.42
C PHE A 33 5.34 -14.33 4.51
N VAL A 34 4.83 -14.18 5.74
CA VAL A 34 3.53 -13.55 6.02
C VAL A 34 3.67 -12.02 5.99
N VAL A 35 2.93 -11.38 5.09
CA VAL A 35 2.88 -9.92 4.94
C VAL A 35 1.48 -9.37 5.15
N SER A 36 1.36 -8.15 5.69
CA SER A 36 0.10 -7.41 5.89
C SER A 36 -0.37 -6.69 4.62
N ASP A 37 -1.48 -5.98 4.73
CA ASP A 37 -2.00 -5.04 3.74
C ASP A 37 -0.96 -4.00 3.30
N ASP A 38 -0.04 -3.54 4.15
CA ASP A 38 1.06 -2.63 3.75
C ASP A 38 1.81 -3.16 2.53
N THR A 39 2.24 -4.42 2.59
CA THR A 39 3.01 -5.03 1.50
C THR A 39 2.11 -5.41 0.34
N GLN A 40 0.91 -5.93 0.62
CA GLN A 40 -0.03 -6.28 -0.44
C GLN A 40 -0.37 -5.06 -1.29
N MET A 41 -0.81 -3.97 -0.66
CA MET A 41 -1.13 -2.71 -1.34
C MET A 41 0.10 -2.08 -2.00
N SER A 42 1.31 -2.26 -1.46
CA SER A 42 2.54 -1.86 -2.16
C SER A 42 2.70 -2.64 -3.47
N LEU A 43 2.53 -3.96 -3.47
CA LEU A 43 2.62 -4.76 -4.70
C LEU A 43 1.53 -4.38 -5.70
N PHE A 44 0.30 -4.15 -5.26
CA PHE A 44 -0.76 -3.65 -6.13
C PHE A 44 -0.49 -2.24 -6.68
N THR A 45 0.18 -1.37 -5.89
CA THR A 45 0.67 -0.08 -6.40
C THR A 45 1.67 -0.30 -7.54
N PHE A 46 2.64 -1.21 -7.35
CA PHE A 46 3.60 -1.55 -8.40
C PHE A 46 2.92 -2.14 -9.64
N SER A 47 1.95 -3.04 -9.47
CA SER A 47 1.18 -3.59 -10.58
C SER A 47 0.49 -2.50 -11.40
N GLY A 48 -0.13 -1.51 -10.76
CA GLY A 48 -0.76 -0.40 -11.46
C GLY A 48 0.24 0.46 -12.23
N ILE A 49 1.42 0.72 -11.67
CA ILE A 49 2.50 1.43 -12.38
C ILE A 49 2.92 0.65 -13.63
N MET A 50 3.11 -0.67 -13.54
CA MET A 50 3.54 -1.49 -14.68
C MET A 50 2.50 -1.54 -15.81
N ASP A 51 1.21 -1.44 -15.47
CA ASP A 51 0.13 -1.42 -16.45
C ASP A 51 0.07 -0.08 -17.23
N HIS A 52 0.36 1.05 -16.57
CA HIS A 52 0.27 2.36 -17.21
C HIS A 52 1.26 3.40 -16.62
N PRO A 53 2.57 3.30 -16.89
CA PRO A 53 3.59 4.10 -16.21
C PRO A 53 3.50 5.61 -16.48
N GLU A 54 2.97 6.04 -17.62
CA GLU A 54 2.84 7.47 -17.96
C GLU A 54 1.65 8.15 -17.26
N SER A 55 0.64 7.38 -16.86
CA SER A 55 -0.56 7.89 -16.16
C SER A 55 -1.10 6.80 -15.21
N PRO A 56 -0.38 6.54 -14.11
CA PRO A 56 -0.55 5.31 -13.33
C PRO A 56 -1.76 5.33 -12.40
N PHE A 57 -2.43 6.46 -12.18
CA PHE A 57 -3.41 6.56 -11.10
C PHE A 57 -4.68 5.74 -11.34
N ALA A 58 -5.16 5.71 -12.59
CA ALA A 58 -6.32 4.90 -12.94
C ALA A 58 -6.02 3.39 -12.80
N SER A 59 -4.83 2.94 -13.23
CA SER A 59 -4.40 1.55 -13.13
C SER A 59 -4.01 1.15 -11.70
N ILE A 60 -3.43 2.06 -10.90
CA ILE A 60 -3.23 1.88 -9.45
C ILE A 60 -4.57 1.72 -8.75
N TYR A 61 -5.55 2.58 -9.05
CA TYR A 61 -6.89 2.47 -8.47
C TYR A 61 -7.56 1.14 -8.82
N GLN A 62 -7.50 0.70 -10.09
CA GLN A 62 -7.99 -0.62 -10.49
C GLN A 62 -7.28 -1.74 -9.75
N SER A 63 -5.95 -1.66 -9.62
CA SER A 63 -5.16 -2.63 -8.83
C SER A 63 -5.56 -2.62 -7.34
N TYR A 64 -5.99 -1.49 -6.77
CA TYR A 64 -6.53 -1.46 -5.42
C TYR A 64 -7.93 -2.07 -5.32
N LEU A 65 -8.78 -1.92 -6.35
CA LEU A 65 -10.06 -2.64 -6.42
C LEU A 65 -9.84 -4.17 -6.48
N ASP A 66 -8.80 -4.62 -7.18
CA ASP A 66 -8.39 -6.02 -7.18
C ASP A 66 -7.93 -6.50 -5.80
N TRP A 67 -7.15 -5.68 -5.08
CA TRP A 67 -6.82 -5.95 -3.68
C TRP A 67 -8.06 -6.05 -2.79
N ASP A 68 -8.99 -5.10 -2.88
CA ASP A 68 -10.23 -5.14 -2.10
C ASP A 68 -11.07 -6.39 -2.43
N TRP A 69 -11.11 -6.78 -3.71
CA TRP A 69 -11.73 -8.03 -4.13
C TRP A 69 -11.09 -9.25 -3.49
N THR A 70 -9.77 -9.29 -3.29
CA THR A 70 -9.14 -10.44 -2.62
C THR A 70 -9.64 -10.60 -1.19
N LEU A 71 -9.95 -9.50 -0.49
CA LEU A 71 -10.55 -9.50 0.83
C LEU A 71 -11.99 -10.00 0.79
N LEU A 72 -12.80 -9.47 -0.12
CA LEU A 72 -14.21 -9.85 -0.28
C LEU A 72 -14.39 -11.31 -0.70
N LYS A 73 -13.49 -11.84 -1.54
CA LYS A 73 -13.51 -13.24 -1.99
C LYS A 73 -13.34 -14.24 -0.85
N VAL A 74 -12.56 -13.90 0.19
CA VAL A 74 -12.39 -14.73 1.39
C VAL A 74 -13.71 -14.87 2.15
N ILE A 75 -14.55 -13.82 2.14
CA ILE A 75 -15.85 -13.80 2.83
C ILE A 75 -16.94 -14.42 1.96
N ASN A 76 -16.95 -14.10 0.66
CA ASN A 76 -17.94 -14.56 -0.31
C ASN A 76 -17.25 -15.00 -1.60
N THR A 77 -17.19 -16.32 -1.81
CA THR A 77 -16.55 -16.94 -2.97
C THR A 77 -17.24 -16.65 -4.30
N ARG A 78 -18.47 -16.10 -4.28
CA ARG A 78 -19.21 -15.68 -5.48
C ARG A 78 -18.93 -14.24 -5.90
N THR A 79 -18.10 -13.50 -5.17
CA THR A 79 -17.76 -12.12 -5.51
C THR A 79 -17.05 -12.07 -6.87
N GLN A 80 -17.57 -11.24 -7.78
CA GLN A 80 -17.02 -11.08 -9.13
C GLN A 80 -16.28 -9.76 -9.27
N ILE A 81 -15.22 -9.76 -10.08
CA ILE A 81 -14.56 -8.53 -10.53
C ILE A 81 -15.34 -7.99 -11.72
N THR A 82 -15.73 -6.73 -11.63
CA THR A 82 -16.59 -6.06 -12.62
C THR A 82 -15.82 -5.18 -13.60
N HIS A 83 -14.53 -4.94 -13.36
CA HIS A 83 -13.67 -4.15 -14.24
C HIS A 83 -12.77 -5.04 -15.12
N ASN A 84 -12.31 -4.50 -16.25
CA ASN A 84 -11.68 -5.29 -17.32
C ASN A 84 -10.19 -5.54 -17.11
N ASN A 85 -9.46 -4.53 -16.61
CA ASN A 85 -8.01 -4.62 -16.45
C ASN A 85 -7.67 -5.14 -15.06
N LYS A 86 -7.15 -6.35 -15.00
CA LYS A 86 -6.86 -7.03 -13.74
C LYS A 86 -5.36 -7.07 -13.50
N SER A 87 -4.96 -6.83 -12.26
CA SER A 87 -3.61 -7.05 -11.78
C SER A 87 -3.23 -8.53 -11.91
N TRP A 88 -2.00 -8.78 -12.37
CA TRP A 88 -1.40 -10.12 -12.39
C TRP A 88 -1.29 -10.74 -10.98
N LEU A 89 -1.36 -9.93 -9.91
CA LEU A 89 -1.33 -10.40 -8.53
C LEU A 89 -2.57 -11.20 -8.12
N LEU A 90 -3.66 -11.16 -8.90
CA LEU A 90 -4.83 -11.99 -8.64
C LEU A 90 -4.59 -13.49 -8.89
N GLU A 91 -3.57 -13.83 -9.69
CA GLU A 91 -3.16 -15.22 -9.94
C GLU A 91 -2.31 -15.77 -8.78
N GLU A 92 -1.79 -14.90 -7.93
CA GLU A 92 -0.98 -15.27 -6.78
C GLU A 92 -1.87 -15.59 -5.56
N SER A 93 -2.03 -16.88 -5.25
CA SER A 93 -2.87 -17.33 -4.14
C SER A 93 -2.46 -16.76 -2.78
N ARG A 94 -1.17 -16.43 -2.59
CA ARG A 94 -0.67 -15.77 -1.37
C ARG A 94 -1.20 -14.34 -1.17
N MET A 95 -1.76 -13.72 -2.21
CA MET A 95 -2.40 -12.41 -2.15
C MET A 95 -3.90 -12.51 -1.82
N ILE A 96 -4.49 -13.70 -1.86
CA ILE A 96 -5.91 -13.94 -1.56
C ILE A 96 -6.09 -14.27 -0.08
N VAL A 97 -5.82 -13.29 0.77
CA VAL A 97 -5.90 -13.44 2.23
C VAL A 97 -6.06 -12.07 2.89
N SER A 98 -6.96 -11.98 3.88
CA SER A 98 -7.14 -10.78 4.69
C SER A 98 -6.13 -10.74 5.84
N ARG A 99 -5.27 -9.70 5.86
CA ARG A 99 -4.24 -9.51 6.89
C ARG A 99 -4.13 -8.04 7.27
N ALA A 100 -4.80 -7.69 8.37
CA ALA A 100 -4.89 -6.33 8.93
C ALA A 100 -5.38 -5.23 7.95
N PRO A 101 -6.41 -5.47 7.10
CA PRO A 101 -6.81 -4.49 6.10
C PRO A 101 -7.24 -3.16 6.72
N GLY A 102 -6.64 -2.06 6.27
CA GLY A 102 -7.00 -0.72 6.69
C GLY A 102 -8.45 -0.36 6.34
N ILE A 103 -9.27 -0.10 7.37
CA ILE A 103 -10.71 0.26 7.24
C ILE A 103 -10.92 1.48 6.33
N THR A 104 -10.04 2.49 6.42
CA THR A 104 -10.13 3.66 5.53
C THR A 104 -9.96 3.26 4.06
N CYS A 105 -9.00 2.38 3.75
CA CYS A 105 -8.79 1.92 2.38
C CYS A 105 -10.01 1.16 1.87
N MET A 106 -10.53 0.20 2.65
CA MET A 106 -11.72 -0.57 2.28
C MET A 106 -12.94 0.34 2.06
N ASN A 107 -13.21 1.28 2.96
CA ASN A 107 -14.34 2.20 2.83
C ASN A 107 -14.20 3.10 1.59
N ALA A 108 -12.99 3.58 1.31
CA ALA A 108 -12.71 4.39 0.12
C ALA A 108 -12.96 3.59 -1.17
N LEU A 109 -12.41 2.38 -1.27
CA LEU A 109 -12.53 1.52 -2.46
C LEU A 109 -13.96 1.02 -2.64
N GLY A 110 -14.64 0.65 -1.56
CA GLY A 110 -16.05 0.25 -1.55
C GLY A 110 -17.02 1.35 -1.97
N SER A 111 -16.60 2.63 -1.95
CA SER A 111 -17.41 3.73 -2.50
C SER A 111 -17.52 3.70 -4.03
N GLY A 112 -16.59 3.00 -4.70
CA GLY A 112 -16.48 2.97 -6.16
C GLY A 112 -15.95 4.29 -6.76
N VAL A 113 -15.59 5.28 -5.95
CA VAL A 113 -15.06 6.58 -6.38
C VAL A 113 -13.56 6.67 -6.09
N MET A 114 -12.76 6.96 -7.12
CA MET A 114 -11.34 7.25 -6.96
C MET A 114 -11.14 8.65 -6.39
N GLY A 115 -10.50 8.77 -5.24
CA GLY A 115 -10.15 10.07 -4.66
C GLY A 115 -9.03 10.79 -5.42
N THR A 116 -9.03 12.12 -5.36
CA THR A 116 -7.96 12.98 -5.87
C THR A 116 -7.63 14.09 -4.86
N ILE A 117 -6.60 14.89 -5.15
CA ILE A 117 -6.23 16.05 -4.32
C ILE A 117 -7.37 17.07 -4.28
N GLU A 118 -8.03 17.28 -5.43
CA GLU A 118 -9.15 18.19 -5.62
C GLU A 118 -10.45 17.60 -5.07
N ASN A 119 -10.68 16.31 -5.32
CA ASN A 119 -11.88 15.58 -4.92
C ASN A 119 -11.57 14.63 -3.77
N ARG A 120 -11.55 15.19 -2.56
CA ARG A 120 -11.27 14.45 -1.31
C ARG A 120 -12.46 13.55 -0.96
N ILE A 121 -12.23 12.26 -0.91
CA ILE A 121 -13.28 11.27 -0.63
C ILE A 121 -13.51 11.01 0.87
N ASN A 122 -12.61 11.48 1.74
CA ASN A 122 -12.71 11.43 3.19
C ASN A 122 -11.69 12.36 3.86
N ASP A 123 -11.73 12.43 5.20
CA ASP A 123 -10.81 13.22 6.03
C ASP A 123 -9.86 12.34 6.88
N SER A 124 -9.53 11.12 6.40
CA SER A 124 -8.72 10.18 7.17
C SER A 124 -7.23 10.55 7.16
N LYS A 125 -6.65 10.59 8.37
CA LYS A 125 -5.21 10.80 8.64
C LYS A 125 -4.42 9.49 8.77
N GLY A 126 -5.04 8.35 8.44
CA GLY A 126 -4.44 7.03 8.63
C GLY A 126 -3.13 6.83 7.85
N CYS A 127 -2.27 5.94 8.36
CA CYS A 127 -1.00 5.60 7.72
C CYS A 127 -1.16 4.79 6.41
N GLY A 128 -2.38 4.34 6.11
CA GLY A 128 -2.69 3.51 4.93
C GLY A 128 -2.22 4.14 3.62
N CYS A 129 -2.19 5.47 3.54
CA CYS A 129 -1.59 6.21 2.43
C CYS A 129 -0.09 5.97 2.26
N VAL A 130 0.68 6.16 3.32
CA VAL A 130 2.16 6.20 3.31
C VAL A 130 2.76 4.82 3.17
N MET A 131 2.12 3.79 3.73
CA MET A 131 2.67 2.43 3.77
C MET A 131 2.88 1.80 2.37
N ARG A 132 2.26 2.38 1.33
CA ARG A 132 2.20 1.80 -0.02
C ARG A 132 2.81 2.65 -1.15
N ILE A 133 3.40 3.81 -0.85
CA ILE A 133 3.94 4.71 -1.90
C ILE A 133 5.37 4.40 -2.33
N ALA A 134 6.07 3.49 -1.65
CA ALA A 134 7.47 3.18 -1.97
C ALA A 134 7.71 2.76 -3.44
N PRO A 135 6.86 1.91 -4.07
CA PRO A 135 7.05 1.54 -5.47
C PRO A 135 7.06 2.72 -6.44
N ILE A 136 6.27 3.77 -6.16
CA ILE A 136 6.25 5.00 -6.97
C ILE A 136 7.62 5.68 -6.89
N ALA A 137 8.09 5.94 -5.67
CA ALA A 137 9.37 6.62 -5.46
C ALA A 137 10.54 5.83 -6.05
N LEU A 138 10.53 4.50 -5.93
CA LEU A 138 11.59 3.64 -6.48
C LEU A 138 11.57 3.64 -8.01
N TYR A 139 10.39 3.44 -8.63
CA TYR A 139 10.26 3.32 -10.08
C TYR A 139 10.68 4.60 -10.81
N TYR A 140 10.08 5.74 -10.46
CA TYR A 140 10.34 7.01 -11.15
C TYR A 140 11.69 7.63 -10.78
N SER A 141 12.34 7.21 -9.69
CA SER A 141 13.68 7.69 -9.37
C SER A 141 14.77 7.22 -10.34
N HIS A 142 14.55 6.09 -11.02
CA HIS A 142 15.49 5.56 -12.02
C HIS A 142 15.53 6.41 -13.29
N ASP A 143 14.44 7.12 -13.59
CA ASP A 143 14.40 8.09 -14.68
C ASP A 143 14.81 9.48 -14.16
N THR A 144 15.92 10.01 -14.67
CA THR A 144 16.47 11.30 -14.24
C THR A 144 15.70 12.50 -14.81
N THR A 145 14.76 12.29 -15.73
CA THR A 145 13.88 13.35 -16.24
C THR A 145 12.88 13.81 -15.19
N TYR A 146 12.48 12.93 -14.26
CA TYR A 146 11.62 13.28 -13.15
C TYR A 146 12.42 14.00 -12.05
N SER A 147 11.99 15.17 -11.62
CA SER A 147 12.49 15.81 -10.42
C SER A 147 12.00 15.09 -9.15
N ILE A 148 12.72 15.27 -8.03
CA ILE A 148 12.27 14.75 -6.72
C ILE A 148 10.88 15.30 -6.36
N HIS A 149 10.59 16.55 -6.75
CA HIS A 149 9.28 17.16 -6.52
C HIS A 149 8.18 16.41 -7.28
N GLU A 150 8.36 16.15 -8.57
CA GLU A 150 7.40 15.39 -9.38
C GLU A 150 7.16 13.99 -8.81
N ILE A 151 8.21 13.26 -8.45
CA ILE A 151 8.08 11.93 -7.80
C ILE A 151 7.29 12.02 -6.50
N SER A 152 7.56 13.04 -5.69
CA SER A 152 6.86 13.24 -4.41
C SER A 152 5.38 13.58 -4.66
N THR A 153 5.07 14.34 -5.71
CA THR A 153 3.69 14.64 -6.13
C THR A 153 2.97 13.39 -6.64
N LEU A 154 3.63 12.49 -7.37
CA LEU A 154 3.05 11.20 -7.74
C LEU A 154 2.65 10.38 -6.49
N CYS A 155 3.50 10.38 -5.44
CA CYS A 155 3.17 9.75 -4.16
C CYS A 155 1.95 10.39 -3.46
N VAL A 156 1.80 11.72 -3.56
CA VAL A 156 0.62 12.44 -3.04
C VAL A 156 -0.65 12.03 -3.79
N CYS A 157 -0.60 11.99 -5.12
CA CYS A 157 -1.75 11.58 -5.93
C CYS A 157 -2.21 10.15 -5.61
N ALA A 158 -1.27 9.20 -5.47
CA ALA A 158 -1.60 7.83 -5.10
C ALA A 158 -2.13 7.68 -3.65
N SER A 159 -1.69 8.56 -2.74
CA SER A 159 -2.22 8.67 -1.38
C SER A 159 -3.69 9.11 -1.40
N ALA A 160 -3.99 10.15 -2.20
CA ALA A 160 -5.31 10.75 -2.33
C ALA A 160 -6.38 9.79 -2.84
N ILE A 161 -5.99 8.71 -3.55
CA ILE A 161 -6.90 7.65 -4.00
C ILE A 161 -7.74 7.09 -2.85
N THR A 162 -7.18 6.95 -1.63
CA THR A 162 -7.93 6.45 -0.47
C THR A 162 -7.94 7.37 0.75
N HIS A 163 -7.06 8.37 0.84
CA HIS A 163 -6.95 9.26 2.01
C HIS A 163 -6.98 10.72 1.56
N GLY A 164 -8.07 11.43 1.86
CA GLY A 164 -8.27 12.82 1.42
C GLY A 164 -7.73 13.89 2.38
N HIS A 165 -7.14 13.52 3.51
CA HIS A 165 -6.63 14.50 4.50
C HIS A 165 -5.24 15.04 4.12
N ASP A 166 -4.99 16.34 4.35
CA ASP A 166 -3.71 17.00 4.10
C ASP A 166 -2.50 16.34 4.78
N LEU A 167 -2.58 16.02 6.07
CA LEU A 167 -1.53 15.29 6.78
C LEU A 167 -1.14 13.96 6.13
N SER A 168 -2.09 13.19 5.60
CA SER A 168 -1.79 11.95 4.86
C SER A 168 -1.04 12.23 3.57
N MET A 169 -1.46 13.25 2.82
CA MET A 169 -0.78 13.70 1.61
C MET A 169 0.62 14.25 1.90
N LEU A 170 0.78 15.09 2.92
CA LEU A 170 2.05 15.67 3.33
C LEU A 170 3.04 14.59 3.78
N ALA A 171 2.57 13.60 4.54
CA ALA A 171 3.41 12.46 4.94
C ALA A 171 3.88 11.65 3.71
N SER A 172 2.99 11.39 2.73
CA SER A 172 3.35 10.73 1.47
C SER A 172 4.36 11.52 0.65
N TYR A 173 4.21 12.84 0.58
CA TYR A 173 5.17 13.74 -0.08
C TYR A 173 6.56 13.59 0.54
N HIS A 174 6.68 13.71 1.86
CA HIS A 174 7.96 13.66 2.55
C HIS A 174 8.63 12.29 2.45
N LEU A 175 7.87 11.19 2.59
CA LEU A 175 8.43 9.85 2.43
C LEU A 175 8.88 9.61 0.98
N GLY A 176 8.05 9.99 0.00
CA GLY A 176 8.42 9.90 -1.42
C GLY A 176 9.71 10.67 -1.72
N SER A 177 9.83 11.89 -1.19
CA SER A 177 11.01 12.73 -1.33
C SER A 177 12.26 12.11 -0.71
N LEU A 178 12.13 11.50 0.48
CA LEU A 178 13.22 10.81 1.16
C LEU A 178 13.68 9.59 0.36
N LEU A 179 12.75 8.72 -0.04
CA LEU A 179 13.06 7.52 -0.83
C LEU A 179 13.72 7.90 -2.15
N ALA A 180 13.19 8.92 -2.83
CA ALA A 180 13.73 9.36 -4.10
C ALA A 180 15.19 9.84 -3.97
N ARG A 181 15.51 10.58 -2.90
CA ARG A 181 16.88 10.98 -2.58
C ARG A 181 17.77 9.78 -2.28
N MET A 182 17.28 8.80 -1.53
CA MET A 182 18.05 7.58 -1.18
C MET A 182 18.43 6.76 -2.42
N VAL A 183 17.53 6.62 -3.39
CA VAL A 183 17.81 5.91 -4.65
C VAL A 183 18.85 6.65 -5.50
N ARG A 184 18.83 7.98 -5.46
CA ARG A 184 19.71 8.84 -6.25
C ARG A 184 21.03 9.19 -5.54
N VAL A 185 21.32 8.57 -4.40
CA VAL A 185 22.64 8.71 -3.77
C VAL A 185 23.67 8.05 -4.70
N PRO A 186 24.74 8.77 -5.10
CA PRO A 186 25.81 8.22 -5.94
C PRO A 186 26.59 7.10 -5.26
#